data_AF-A0A022QF06-F1
#
_entry.id   AF-A0A022QF06-F1
#
_cell.length_a   1.000
_cell.length_b   1.000
_cell.length_c   1.000
_cell.angle_alpha   90.00
_cell.angle_beta   90.00
_cell.angle_gamma   90.00
#
_symmetry.space_group_name_H-M   'P 1'
#
loop_
_entity.id
_entity.type
_entity.pdbx_description
1 polymer ?
#
loop_
_entity_poly.entity_id
_entity_poly.type
_entity_poly.pdbx_seq_one_letter_code
_entity_poly.pdbx_strand_id
1 'polypeptide(L)'
;MASSSYTIVFILLLHIFQRKGGVVKGATFTFVNKCSDTIWPAILGSPKLETTGFHLSKDTSRAVQAPTGWSGRFWARTGCTFDDSGRGSCSTGDCGSGEMECNGAGATAATLAEFTLGSGSIDFYDVSLVDGYNLPVLVEAAGGSGQCASTGCAEDLNQSCPPELMAEGGGACRSACGAFGTPEYCCKGEYGSPATCRPSEYSEMFKSACPKSYSYAYDDVTSTFTCTAADYVITFCPSLPSGKSSKSDNGMSDGSGSESGSGSGSVEEAMLADGSWLAELAIGGESATTHPFGATAQALVALFTVLYILLQQ
;
A
#
# COMPACT_ATOMS: atom_id res chain seq x y z
N MET A 1 3.59 43.72 -44.89
CA MET A 1 2.71 42.71 -44.25
C MET A 1 3.44 41.46 -43.77
N ALA A 2 4.62 41.09 -44.30
CA ALA A 2 5.36 39.89 -43.86
C ALA A 2 5.94 39.94 -42.44
N SER A 3 6.34 41.11 -41.94
CA SER A 3 6.92 41.28 -40.58
C SER A 3 5.92 40.91 -39.47
N SER A 4 4.62 41.17 -39.68
CA SER A 4 3.56 40.85 -38.72
C SER A 4 3.35 39.35 -38.53
N SER A 5 3.60 38.55 -39.57
CA SER A 5 3.42 37.08 -39.52
C SER A 5 4.51 36.38 -38.71
N TYR A 6 5.75 36.87 -38.77
CA TYR A 6 6.86 36.28 -38.00
C TYR A 6 6.70 36.49 -36.50
N THR A 7 6.17 37.65 -36.08
CA THR A 7 5.91 37.95 -34.66
C THR A 7 4.81 37.05 -34.08
N ILE A 8 3.76 36.76 -34.85
CA ILE A 8 2.67 35.86 -34.43
C ILE A 8 3.17 34.42 -34.29
N VAL A 9 4.00 33.94 -35.22
CA VAL A 9 4.59 32.60 -35.15
C VAL A 9 5.54 32.47 -33.95
N PHE A 10 6.33 33.50 -33.65
CA PHE A 10 7.23 33.48 -32.49
C PHE A 10 6.47 33.49 -31.15
N ILE A 11 5.36 34.24 -31.06
CA ILE A 11 4.47 34.23 -29.88
C ILE A 11 3.80 32.86 -29.71
N LEU A 12 3.32 32.23 -30.79
CA LEU A 12 2.72 30.89 -30.73
C LEU A 12 3.74 29.82 -30.31
N LEU A 13 4.99 29.90 -30.80
CA LEU A 13 6.08 29.01 -30.37
C LEU A 13 6.43 29.22 -28.88
N LEU A 14 6.46 30.46 -28.39
CA LEU A 14 6.63 30.75 -26.96
C LEU A 14 5.48 30.20 -26.11
N HIS A 15 4.24 30.19 -26.60
CA HIS A 15 3.10 29.58 -25.90
C HIS A 15 3.14 28.04 -25.91
N ILE A 16 3.75 27.42 -26.92
CA ILE A 16 3.98 25.96 -26.96
C ILE A 16 5.07 25.56 -25.95
N PHE A 17 6.13 26.37 -25.80
CA PHE A 17 7.16 26.18 -24.76
C PHE A 17 6.70 26.58 -23.34
N GLN A 18 5.58 27.30 -23.22
CA GLN A 18 4.96 27.63 -21.93
C GLN A 18 3.84 26.68 -21.50
N ARG A 19 3.73 25.48 -22.11
CA ARG A 19 3.15 24.35 -21.38
C ARG A 19 4.11 24.00 -20.24
N LYS A 20 4.02 24.76 -19.13
CA LYS A 20 4.36 24.25 -17.81
C LYS A 20 3.75 22.86 -17.76
N GLY A 21 4.58 21.82 -17.73
CA GLY A 21 4.12 20.50 -17.36
C GLY A 21 3.33 20.70 -16.09
N GLY A 22 2.02 20.45 -16.15
CA GLY A 22 1.21 20.45 -14.95
C GLY A 22 1.90 19.48 -14.01
N VAL A 23 2.33 19.96 -12.85
CA VAL A 23 2.74 19.06 -11.78
C VAL A 23 1.53 18.17 -11.55
N VAL A 24 1.58 16.93 -12.01
CA VAL A 24 0.59 15.93 -11.64
C VAL A 24 0.76 15.81 -10.13
N LYS A 25 -0.19 16.37 -9.37
CA LYS A 25 -0.19 16.26 -7.90
C LYS A 25 -0.57 14.83 -7.54
N GLY A 26 0.43 13.95 -7.52
CA GLY A 26 0.35 12.61 -6.97
C GLY A 26 0.80 12.58 -5.52
N ALA A 27 1.24 11.42 -5.05
CA ALA A 27 1.83 11.24 -3.73
C ALA A 27 3.28 10.76 -3.83
N THR A 28 4.11 11.23 -2.92
CA THR A 28 5.45 10.73 -2.69
C THR A 28 5.41 9.63 -1.63
N PHE A 29 5.88 8.44 -1.99
CA PHE A 29 6.10 7.35 -1.04
C PHE A 29 7.58 7.32 -0.63
N THR A 30 7.87 7.56 0.65
CA THR A 30 9.21 7.47 1.21
C THR A 30 9.38 6.15 1.96
N PHE A 31 10.15 5.24 1.39
CA PHE A 31 10.49 3.95 1.98
C PHE A 31 11.67 4.14 2.93
N VAL A 32 11.55 3.67 4.17
CA VAL A 32 12.57 3.80 5.20
C VAL A 32 12.90 2.41 5.75
N ASN A 33 14.16 2.00 5.65
CA ASN A 33 14.62 0.76 6.26
C ASN A 33 15.20 1.01 7.65
N LYS A 34 14.50 0.57 8.70
CA LYS A 34 14.99 0.55 10.09
C LYS A 34 15.34 -0.86 10.59
N CYS A 35 15.30 -1.86 9.71
CA CYS A 35 15.70 -3.22 10.02
C CYS A 35 17.22 -3.31 10.27
N SER A 36 17.64 -4.39 10.93
CA SER A 36 19.07 -4.70 11.14
C SER A 36 19.82 -4.99 9.84
N ASP A 37 19.09 -5.39 8.81
CA ASP A 37 19.62 -5.89 7.55
C ASP A 37 19.06 -5.12 6.36
N THR A 38 19.69 -5.31 5.21
CA THR A 38 19.15 -4.85 3.93
C THR A 38 17.80 -5.51 3.65
N ILE A 39 16.89 -4.72 3.08
CA ILE A 39 15.62 -5.19 2.54
C ILE A 39 15.52 -4.83 1.06
N TRP A 40 14.61 -5.49 0.36
CA TRP A 40 14.32 -5.19 -1.03
C TRP A 40 12.84 -4.86 -1.21
N PRO A 41 12.44 -3.58 -1.06
CA PRO A 41 11.08 -3.18 -1.30
C PRO A 41 10.62 -3.57 -2.70
N ALA A 42 9.35 -3.92 -2.81
CA ALA A 42 8.71 -4.36 -4.03
C ALA A 42 7.35 -3.67 -4.17
N ILE A 43 6.95 -3.47 -5.42
CA ILE A 43 5.79 -2.63 -5.78
C ILE A 43 4.95 -3.37 -6.81
N LEU A 44 3.66 -3.48 -6.52
CA LEU A 44 2.64 -3.89 -7.48
C LEU A 44 1.57 -2.81 -7.52
N GLY A 45 1.26 -2.28 -8.70
CA GLY A 45 0.19 -1.29 -8.82
C GLY A 45 -0.02 -0.80 -10.24
N SER A 46 -1.07 0.00 -10.41
CA SER A 46 -1.48 0.56 -11.69
C SER A 46 -1.69 2.08 -11.58
N PRO A 47 -1.10 2.87 -12.50
CA PRO A 47 -0.11 2.46 -13.52
C PRO A 47 1.21 1.98 -12.88
N LYS A 48 2.04 1.28 -13.68
CA LYS A 48 3.40 0.91 -13.28
C LYS A 48 4.20 2.18 -12.92
N LEU A 49 4.87 2.15 -11.77
CA LEU A 49 5.75 3.23 -11.31
C LEU A 49 7.15 3.14 -11.93
N GLU A 50 8.05 4.06 -11.57
CA GLU A 50 9.43 4.08 -12.09
C GLU A 50 10.25 2.81 -11.78
N THR A 51 9.85 2.05 -10.77
CA THR A 51 10.43 0.76 -10.36
C THR A 51 9.32 -0.12 -9.78
N THR A 52 9.52 -1.43 -9.84
CA THR A 52 8.71 -2.48 -9.21
C THR A 52 9.48 -3.26 -8.14
N GLY A 53 10.77 -2.99 -7.97
CA GLY A 53 11.55 -3.52 -6.86
C GLY A 53 12.98 -2.99 -6.84
N PHE A 54 13.51 -2.77 -5.64
CA PHE A 54 14.84 -2.18 -5.45
C PHE A 54 15.50 -2.61 -4.15
N HIS A 55 16.81 -2.38 -4.05
CA HIS A 55 17.59 -2.58 -2.83
C HIS A 55 17.51 -1.36 -1.90
N LEU A 56 17.37 -1.58 -0.59
CA LEU A 56 17.35 -0.53 0.44
C LEU A 56 18.18 -0.95 1.66
N SER A 57 19.37 -0.36 1.82
CA SER A 57 20.28 -0.65 2.93
C SER A 57 19.69 -0.21 4.27
N LYS A 58 20.17 -0.82 5.36
CA LYS A 58 19.88 -0.38 6.72
C LYS A 58 20.06 1.13 6.89
N ASP A 59 19.13 1.75 7.61
CA ASP A 59 19.11 3.17 7.96
C ASP A 59 19.13 4.13 6.76
N THR A 60 18.72 3.63 5.58
CA THR A 60 18.55 4.46 4.38
C THR A 60 17.08 4.61 4.00
N SER A 61 16.82 5.58 3.14
CA SER A 61 15.50 5.85 2.59
C SER A 61 15.54 6.11 1.09
N ARG A 62 14.46 5.76 0.40
CA ARG A 62 14.25 6.08 -1.02
C ARG A 62 12.83 6.58 -1.24
N ALA A 63 12.67 7.61 -2.07
CA ALA A 63 11.37 8.10 -2.49
C ALA A 63 10.96 7.50 -3.84
N VAL A 64 9.67 7.22 -4.03
CA VAL A 64 9.04 6.85 -5.30
C VAL A 64 7.79 7.71 -5.48
N GLN A 65 7.61 8.25 -6.68
CA GLN A 65 6.45 9.06 -7.03
C GLN A 65 5.35 8.19 -7.64
N ALA A 66 4.12 8.37 -7.18
CA ALA A 66 2.93 7.77 -7.79
C ALA A 66 1.99 8.87 -8.28
N PRO A 67 1.36 8.72 -9.45
CA PRO A 67 0.38 9.68 -9.94
C PRO A 67 -0.90 9.67 -9.10
N THR A 68 -1.71 10.72 -9.21
CA THR A 68 -3.08 10.74 -8.68
C THR A 68 -3.88 9.58 -9.28
N GLY A 69 -4.80 8.98 -8.51
CA GLY A 69 -5.54 7.80 -8.98
C GLY A 69 -4.76 6.48 -8.95
N TRP A 70 -3.49 6.47 -8.53
CA TRP A 70 -2.72 5.23 -8.43
C TRP A 70 -3.29 4.31 -7.35
N SER A 71 -3.41 3.03 -7.67
CA SER A 71 -3.79 1.99 -6.72
C SER A 71 -2.78 0.84 -6.77
N GLY A 72 -2.38 0.36 -5.61
CA GLY A 72 -1.38 -0.68 -5.51
C GLY A 72 -0.94 -0.95 -4.08
N ARG A 73 0.11 -1.76 -3.98
CA ARG A 73 0.64 -2.27 -2.73
C ARG A 73 2.16 -2.31 -2.74
N PHE A 74 2.70 -2.17 -1.55
CA PHE A 74 4.12 -2.22 -1.26
C PHE A 74 4.40 -3.29 -0.22
N TRP A 75 5.54 -3.96 -0.33
CA TRP A 75 6.05 -4.85 0.69
C TRP A 75 7.57 -4.85 0.67
N ALA A 76 8.20 -5.50 1.63
CA ALA A 76 9.65 -5.68 1.65
C ALA A 76 10.02 -7.15 1.63
N ARG A 77 11.02 -7.47 0.80
CA ARG A 77 11.63 -8.80 0.72
C ARG A 77 12.86 -8.87 1.60
N THR A 78 13.15 -10.05 2.14
CA THR A 78 14.33 -10.29 3.01
C THR A 78 15.11 -11.52 2.56
N GLY A 79 16.39 -11.58 2.97
CA GLY A 79 17.27 -12.71 2.63
C GLY A 79 17.42 -12.90 1.12
N CYS A 80 17.52 -11.80 0.37
CA CYS A 80 17.62 -11.85 -1.09
C CYS A 80 19.06 -12.02 -1.56
N THR A 81 19.21 -12.79 -2.63
CA THR A 81 20.49 -12.98 -3.33
C THR A 81 20.25 -12.79 -4.82
N PHE A 82 20.90 -11.81 -5.43
CA PHE A 82 20.85 -11.53 -6.87
C PHE A 82 22.26 -11.61 -7.46
N ASP A 83 22.41 -12.25 -8.61
CA ASP A 83 23.66 -12.30 -9.37
C ASP A 83 23.92 -10.98 -10.13
N ASP A 84 25.08 -10.86 -10.78
CA ASP A 84 25.45 -9.67 -11.57
C ASP A 84 24.50 -9.40 -12.76
N SER A 85 23.70 -10.39 -13.16
CA SER A 85 22.65 -10.24 -14.17
C SER A 85 21.30 -9.81 -13.58
N GLY A 86 21.24 -9.55 -12.27
CA GLY A 86 20.03 -9.15 -11.56
C GLY A 86 19.05 -10.28 -11.28
N ARG A 87 19.46 -11.54 -11.51
CA ARG A 87 18.62 -12.73 -11.30
C ARG A 87 18.85 -13.33 -9.93
N GLY A 88 17.79 -13.79 -9.28
CA GLY A 88 17.87 -14.20 -7.90
C GLY A 88 16.53 -14.59 -7.28
N SER A 89 16.56 -14.69 -5.95
CA SER A 89 15.37 -14.97 -5.13
C SER A 89 15.55 -14.42 -3.73
N CYS A 90 14.44 -14.28 -3.02
CA CYS A 90 14.36 -13.86 -1.64
C CYS A 90 13.80 -14.97 -0.74
N SER A 91 14.19 -14.95 0.54
CA SER A 91 13.71 -15.92 1.52
C SER A 91 12.26 -15.66 1.93
N THR A 92 11.87 -14.38 2.05
CA THR A 92 10.49 -13.99 2.40
C THR A 92 9.99 -12.91 1.46
N GLY A 93 8.69 -12.93 1.14
CA GLY A 93 8.04 -11.92 0.31
C GLY A 93 8.50 -11.94 -1.15
N ASP A 94 9.20 -12.99 -1.59
CA ASP A 94 9.65 -13.13 -2.97
C ASP A 94 8.45 -13.00 -3.92
N CYS A 95 8.67 -12.31 -5.04
CA CYS A 95 7.63 -12.05 -6.02
C CYS A 95 7.64 -13.02 -7.20
N GLY A 96 8.52 -14.03 -7.19
CA GLY A 96 8.56 -15.07 -8.20
C GLY A 96 8.99 -14.63 -9.59
N SER A 97 9.38 -13.36 -9.79
CA SER A 97 9.90 -12.88 -11.09
C SER A 97 11.28 -13.44 -11.42
N GLY A 98 12.00 -13.95 -10.41
CA GLY A 98 13.40 -14.34 -10.53
C GLY A 98 14.36 -13.16 -10.67
N GLU A 99 13.89 -11.93 -10.45
CA GLU A 99 14.63 -10.68 -10.65
C GLU A 99 14.42 -9.70 -9.48
N MET A 100 15.26 -8.67 -9.39
CA MET A 100 15.03 -7.58 -8.42
C MET A 100 13.73 -6.83 -8.71
N GLU A 101 13.38 -6.63 -9.98
CA GLU A 101 12.12 -6.02 -10.40
C GLU A 101 11.00 -7.07 -10.38
N CYS A 102 9.86 -6.76 -9.76
CA CYS A 102 8.75 -7.70 -9.66
C CYS A 102 7.84 -7.74 -10.90
N ASN A 103 7.91 -6.73 -11.77
CA ASN A 103 7.32 -6.75 -13.11
C ASN A 103 5.84 -7.18 -13.18
N GLY A 104 5.04 -6.82 -12.17
CA GLY A 104 3.62 -7.16 -12.09
C GLY A 104 3.29 -8.41 -11.28
N ALA A 105 4.29 -9.11 -10.76
CA ALA A 105 4.09 -10.24 -9.86
C ALA A 105 3.91 -9.77 -8.39
N GLY A 106 3.08 -10.48 -7.64
CA GLY A 106 2.83 -10.24 -6.21
C GLY A 106 3.61 -11.20 -5.30
N ALA A 107 3.56 -10.95 -4.00
CA ALA A 107 4.18 -11.79 -2.98
C ALA A 107 3.23 -12.86 -2.42
N THR A 108 3.82 -13.83 -1.71
CA THR A 108 3.12 -14.68 -0.75
C THR A 108 3.75 -14.49 0.64
N ALA A 109 2.96 -14.54 1.71
CA ALA A 109 3.44 -14.42 3.09
C ALA A 109 4.22 -13.12 3.37
N ALA A 110 3.58 -11.97 3.13
CA ALA A 110 4.22 -10.67 3.34
C ALA A 110 3.25 -9.66 3.97
N THR A 111 3.79 -8.81 4.84
CA THR A 111 3.08 -7.63 5.35
C THR A 111 2.95 -6.62 4.21
N LEU A 112 1.72 -6.22 3.87
CA LEU A 112 1.44 -5.30 2.76
C LEU A 112 1.10 -3.91 3.27
N ALA A 113 1.57 -2.87 2.59
CA ALA A 113 1.05 -1.51 2.72
C ALA A 113 0.27 -1.18 1.44
N GLU A 114 -1.02 -0.99 1.56
CA GLU A 114 -1.96 -0.88 0.44
C GLU A 114 -2.49 0.55 0.32
N PHE A 115 -2.66 1.02 -0.92
CA PHE A 115 -3.05 2.39 -1.20
C PHE A 115 -3.98 2.47 -2.40
N THR A 116 -4.97 3.35 -2.31
CA THR A 116 -5.76 3.86 -3.43
C THR A 116 -5.78 5.37 -3.33
N LEU A 117 -4.99 6.03 -4.19
CA LEU A 117 -4.88 7.48 -4.20
C LEU A 117 -6.07 8.11 -4.91
N GLY A 118 -6.63 9.15 -4.32
CA GLY A 118 -7.67 9.95 -4.91
C GLY A 118 -7.19 10.69 -6.16
N SER A 119 -8.14 11.05 -7.02
CA SER A 119 -7.91 11.94 -8.17
C SER A 119 -8.31 13.38 -7.84
N GLY A 120 -7.69 13.94 -6.80
CA GLY A 120 -8.18 15.15 -6.11
C GLY A 120 -9.30 14.87 -5.11
N SER A 121 -9.49 13.60 -4.76
CA SER A 121 -10.37 13.11 -3.70
C SER A 121 -9.55 12.57 -2.52
N ILE A 122 -10.24 11.94 -1.57
CA ILE A 122 -9.62 11.25 -0.45
C ILE A 122 -8.82 10.03 -0.92
N ASP A 123 -7.67 9.80 -0.29
CA ASP A 123 -6.88 8.57 -0.41
C ASP A 123 -7.36 7.56 0.64
N PHE A 124 -7.28 6.28 0.29
CA PHE A 124 -7.47 5.16 1.20
C PHE A 124 -6.15 4.41 1.34
N TYR A 125 -5.79 4.03 2.56
CA TYR A 125 -4.58 3.27 2.81
C TYR A 125 -4.70 2.42 4.07
N ASP A 126 -3.92 1.36 4.12
CA ASP A 126 -3.88 0.42 5.23
C ASP A 126 -2.57 -0.38 5.23
N VAL A 127 -2.33 -1.08 6.34
CA VAL A 127 -1.38 -2.20 6.39
C VAL A 127 -2.18 -3.48 6.58
N SER A 128 -1.88 -4.48 5.75
CA SER A 128 -2.65 -5.70 5.63
C SER A 128 -1.79 -6.94 5.89
N LEU A 129 -2.34 -7.84 6.71
CA LEU A 129 -1.82 -9.15 7.08
C LEU A 129 -2.65 -10.28 6.43
N VAL A 130 -3.54 -9.93 5.50
CA VAL A 130 -4.40 -10.88 4.77
C VAL A 130 -3.55 -11.91 4.01
N ASP A 131 -2.44 -11.45 3.44
CA ASP A 131 -1.47 -12.28 2.73
C ASP A 131 -0.38 -12.86 3.65
N GLY A 132 -0.46 -12.59 4.97
CA GLY A 132 0.49 -13.01 5.99
C GLY A 132 1.38 -11.89 6.50
N TYR A 133 2.49 -12.28 7.12
CA TYR A 133 3.45 -11.40 7.77
C TYR A 133 4.86 -11.89 7.50
N ASN A 134 5.80 -10.98 7.28
CA ASN A 134 7.23 -11.32 7.27
C ASN A 134 8.07 -10.36 8.11
N LEU A 135 7.73 -9.08 8.12
CA LEU A 135 8.41 -8.08 8.92
C LEU A 135 7.47 -6.93 9.32
N PRO A 136 7.80 -6.15 10.37
CA PRO A 136 6.92 -5.10 10.85
C PRO A 136 6.93 -3.89 9.91
N VAL A 137 5.76 -3.29 9.69
CA VAL A 137 5.55 -2.17 8.76
C VAL A 137 4.68 -1.12 9.43
N LEU A 138 5.07 0.15 9.31
CA LEU A 138 4.29 1.31 9.70
C LEU A 138 4.13 2.26 8.51
N VAL A 139 2.92 2.77 8.32
CA VAL A 139 2.58 3.81 7.35
C VAL A 139 2.13 5.06 8.10
N GLU A 140 2.76 6.18 7.77
CA GLU A 140 2.42 7.51 8.30
C GLU A 140 2.18 8.48 7.14
N ALA A 141 1.09 9.25 7.21
CA ALA A 141 0.86 10.35 6.30
C ALA A 141 1.77 11.54 6.66
N ALA A 142 2.43 12.12 5.66
CA ALA A 142 3.24 13.31 5.77
C ALA A 142 2.49 14.50 5.18
N GLY A 143 1.95 15.36 6.05
CA GLY A 143 1.09 16.47 5.66
C GLY A 143 -0.36 16.02 5.42
N GLY A 144 -1.02 16.63 4.44
CA GLY A 144 -2.43 16.37 4.14
C GLY A 144 -3.43 16.90 5.16
N SER A 145 -4.68 16.50 4.98
CA SER A 145 -5.81 16.86 5.85
C SER A 145 -6.85 15.73 5.92
N GLY A 146 -7.64 15.72 7.00
CA GLY A 146 -8.57 14.62 7.31
C GLY A 146 -8.10 13.86 8.54
N GLN A 147 -8.36 12.55 8.58
CA GLN A 147 -7.92 11.70 9.71
C GLN A 147 -6.41 11.50 9.70
N CYS A 148 -5.85 11.11 8.55
CA CYS A 148 -4.41 10.97 8.31
C CYS A 148 -3.67 10.19 9.42
N ALA A 149 -4.35 9.20 10.01
CA ALA A 149 -3.82 8.44 11.12
C ALA A 149 -2.81 7.37 10.64
N SER A 150 -1.88 7.01 11.51
CA SER A 150 -0.89 5.97 11.24
C SER A 150 -1.54 4.57 11.30
N THR A 151 -1.14 3.69 10.39
CA THR A 151 -1.54 2.27 10.33
C THR A 151 -0.31 1.37 10.26
N GLY A 152 -0.40 0.15 10.78
CA GLY A 152 0.74 -0.74 10.80
C GLY A 152 0.73 -1.80 11.88
N CYS A 153 1.76 -2.63 11.79
CA CYS A 153 2.07 -3.73 12.68
C CYS A 153 3.53 -3.59 13.09
N ALA A 154 3.77 -3.14 14.32
CA ALA A 154 5.12 -2.93 14.85
C ALA A 154 5.64 -4.13 15.67
N GLU A 155 4.76 -5.09 15.97
CA GLU A 155 5.10 -6.34 16.65
C GLU A 155 5.80 -7.31 15.69
N ASP A 156 6.65 -8.19 16.25
CA ASP A 156 7.30 -9.28 15.52
C ASP A 156 6.46 -10.57 15.62
N LEU A 157 5.51 -10.73 14.68
CA LEU A 157 4.60 -11.88 14.68
C LEU A 157 5.31 -13.22 14.41
N ASN A 158 6.55 -13.20 13.90
CA ASN A 158 7.31 -14.43 13.69
C ASN A 158 7.64 -15.13 15.02
N GLN A 159 7.69 -14.40 16.14
CA GLN A 159 7.98 -14.98 17.47
C GLN A 159 6.82 -15.79 18.05
N SER A 160 5.60 -15.51 17.60
CA SER A 160 4.38 -16.17 18.06
C SER A 160 3.63 -16.87 16.92
N CYS A 161 4.27 -17.05 15.76
CA CYS A 161 3.66 -17.70 14.61
C CYS A 161 3.38 -19.19 14.92
N PRO A 162 2.13 -19.66 14.81
CA PRO A 162 1.80 -21.08 14.99
C PRO A 162 2.58 -21.96 14.00
N PRO A 163 3.03 -23.15 14.41
CA PRO A 163 3.82 -24.04 13.55
C PRO A 163 3.18 -24.33 12.19
N GLU A 164 1.86 -24.46 12.14
CA GLU A 164 1.07 -24.71 10.94
C GLU A 164 1.04 -23.52 9.97
N LEU A 165 1.25 -22.29 10.47
CA LEU A 165 1.30 -21.07 9.68
C LEU A 165 2.73 -20.68 9.27
N MET A 166 3.76 -21.22 9.88
CA MET A 166 5.15 -20.91 9.53
C MET A 166 5.42 -21.16 8.04
N ALA A 167 6.01 -20.16 7.36
CA ALA A 167 6.44 -20.30 5.98
C ALA A 167 7.62 -21.28 5.86
N GLU A 168 7.74 -21.93 4.71
CA GLU A 168 8.89 -22.78 4.40
C GLU A 168 10.18 -21.95 4.43
N GLY A 169 11.20 -22.44 5.14
CA GLY A 169 12.44 -21.69 5.38
C GLY A 169 12.40 -20.72 6.58
N GLY A 170 11.23 -20.50 7.18
CA GLY A 170 11.05 -19.62 8.33
C GLY A 170 11.10 -18.12 7.98
N GLY A 171 11.06 -17.27 9.01
CA GLY A 171 11.14 -15.80 8.85
C GLY A 171 9.89 -15.12 8.31
N ALA A 172 8.82 -15.89 8.03
CA ALA A 172 7.49 -15.37 7.72
C ALA A 172 6.40 -16.25 8.32
N CYS A 173 5.26 -15.63 8.62
CA CYS A 173 4.04 -16.25 9.09
C CYS A 173 2.96 -16.11 8.03
N ARG A 174 2.47 -17.22 7.48
CA ARG A 174 1.38 -17.21 6.51
C ARG A 174 0.07 -16.84 7.19
N SER A 175 -0.85 -16.24 6.45
CA SER A 175 -2.24 -16.21 6.88
C SER A 175 -2.87 -17.60 6.81
N ALA A 176 -4.02 -17.80 7.45
CA ALA A 176 -4.76 -19.06 7.34
C ALA A 176 -5.16 -19.37 5.88
N CYS A 177 -5.49 -18.36 5.09
CA CYS A 177 -5.74 -18.55 3.65
C CYS A 177 -4.47 -19.05 2.95
N GLY A 178 -3.32 -18.42 3.20
CA GLY A 178 -2.05 -18.83 2.61
C GLY A 178 -1.57 -20.22 3.05
N ALA A 179 -1.96 -20.68 4.24
CA ALA A 179 -1.58 -21.99 4.77
C ALA A 179 -2.51 -23.12 4.36
N PHE A 180 -3.83 -22.89 4.37
CA PHE A 180 -4.84 -23.95 4.20
C PHE A 180 -5.62 -23.86 2.89
N GLY A 181 -5.73 -22.68 2.29
CA GLY A 181 -6.40 -22.46 1.01
C GLY A 181 -7.90 -22.76 1.00
N THR A 182 -8.55 -22.87 2.17
CA THR A 182 -9.98 -23.21 2.23
C THR A 182 -10.86 -21.98 1.90
N PRO A 183 -12.07 -22.18 1.35
CA PRO A 183 -13.00 -21.09 1.07
C PRO A 183 -13.31 -20.21 2.29
N GLU A 184 -13.39 -20.82 3.48
CA GLU A 184 -13.63 -20.15 4.77
C GLU A 184 -12.53 -19.14 5.09
N TYR A 185 -11.26 -19.57 5.04
CA TYR A 185 -10.13 -18.70 5.38
C TYR A 185 -9.82 -17.69 4.29
N CYS A 186 -10.09 -18.03 3.04
CA CYS A 186 -9.85 -17.16 1.90
C CYS A 186 -11.04 -16.28 1.52
N CYS A 187 -12.15 -16.40 2.23
CA CYS A 187 -13.39 -15.67 1.95
C CYS A 187 -13.87 -15.82 0.49
N LYS A 188 -13.97 -17.06 0.01
CA LYS A 188 -14.36 -17.38 -1.38
C LYS A 188 -15.68 -18.16 -1.42
N GLY A 189 -16.38 -18.08 -2.55
CA GLY A 189 -17.61 -18.84 -2.78
C GLY A 189 -18.72 -18.45 -1.80
N GLU A 190 -19.22 -19.42 -1.03
CA GLU A 190 -20.26 -19.18 0.00
C GLU A 190 -19.78 -18.22 1.11
N TYR A 191 -18.46 -18.11 1.30
CA TYR A 191 -17.82 -17.18 2.24
C TYR A 191 -17.40 -15.86 1.58
N GLY A 192 -17.87 -15.57 0.36
CA GLY A 192 -17.52 -14.35 -0.39
C GLY A 192 -18.27 -13.09 0.04
N SER A 193 -18.66 -12.97 1.30
CA SER A 193 -19.29 -11.76 1.83
C SER A 193 -18.92 -11.53 3.29
N PRO A 194 -18.97 -10.27 3.79
CA PRO A 194 -18.74 -9.99 5.21
C PRO A 194 -19.72 -10.73 6.14
N ALA A 195 -20.92 -11.05 5.65
CA ALA A 195 -21.94 -11.76 6.43
C ALA A 195 -21.60 -13.26 6.62
N THR A 196 -20.84 -13.83 5.69
CA THR A 196 -20.54 -15.27 5.66
C THR A 196 -19.10 -15.60 5.99
N CYS A 197 -18.12 -14.74 5.69
CA CYS A 197 -16.74 -14.90 6.15
C CYS A 197 -16.54 -14.30 7.54
N ARG A 198 -16.38 -15.15 8.54
CA ARG A 198 -16.16 -14.71 9.92
C ARG A 198 -14.67 -14.71 10.27
N PRO A 199 -14.24 -13.89 11.25
CA PRO A 199 -12.91 -14.02 11.83
C PRO A 199 -12.65 -15.47 12.30
N SER A 200 -11.42 -15.92 12.09
CA SER A 200 -10.89 -17.18 12.60
C SER A 200 -9.95 -16.92 13.78
N GLU A 201 -9.59 -17.98 14.52
CA GLU A 201 -8.57 -17.89 15.58
C GLU A 201 -7.24 -17.30 15.08
N TYR A 202 -6.87 -17.58 13.83
CA TYR A 202 -5.63 -17.08 13.22
C TYR A 202 -5.72 -15.59 12.87
N SER A 203 -6.84 -15.13 12.31
CA SER A 203 -7.02 -13.70 12.03
C SER A 203 -7.18 -12.89 13.32
N GLU A 204 -7.87 -13.44 14.33
CA GLU A 204 -7.98 -12.79 15.64
C GLU A 204 -6.63 -12.66 16.35
N MET A 205 -5.73 -13.63 16.18
CA MET A 205 -4.35 -13.54 16.68
C MET A 205 -3.58 -12.40 15.99
N PHE A 206 -3.64 -12.30 14.66
CA PHE A 206 -3.03 -11.19 13.92
C PHE A 206 -3.63 -9.84 14.34
N LYS A 207 -4.95 -9.75 14.46
CA LYS A 207 -5.64 -8.52 14.88
C LYS A 207 -5.28 -8.11 16.30
N SER A 208 -5.18 -9.07 17.22
CA SER A 208 -4.85 -8.81 18.62
C SER A 208 -3.45 -8.22 18.76
N ALA A 209 -2.48 -8.71 17.98
CA ALA A 209 -1.13 -8.17 17.97
C ALA A 209 -1.03 -6.84 17.21
N CYS A 210 -1.79 -6.69 16.12
CA CYS A 210 -1.73 -5.54 15.22
C CYS A 210 -3.13 -4.96 14.97
N PRO A 211 -3.72 -4.25 15.95
CA PRO A 211 -5.13 -3.82 15.91
C PRO A 211 -5.43 -2.74 14.86
N LYS A 212 -4.38 -2.10 14.32
CA LYS A 212 -4.48 -1.09 13.25
C LYS A 212 -4.19 -1.66 11.86
N SER A 213 -4.18 -2.98 11.71
CA SER A 213 -3.96 -3.67 10.45
C SER A 213 -5.13 -4.58 10.10
N TYR A 214 -5.34 -4.79 8.80
CA TYR A 214 -6.24 -5.82 8.31
C TYR A 214 -5.67 -7.20 8.66
N SER A 215 -6.49 -8.07 9.25
CA SER A 215 -6.11 -9.43 9.62
C SER A 215 -6.72 -10.51 8.73
N TYR A 216 -7.80 -10.19 8.01
CA TYR A 216 -8.45 -11.02 6.99
C TYR A 216 -9.27 -10.15 6.02
N ALA A 217 -9.78 -10.74 4.94
CA ALA A 217 -10.34 -9.99 3.81
C ALA A 217 -11.56 -9.11 4.14
N TYR A 218 -12.31 -9.42 5.19
CA TYR A 218 -13.48 -8.65 5.62
C TYR A 218 -13.33 -8.10 7.04
N ASP A 219 -12.09 -7.84 7.47
CA ASP A 219 -11.84 -7.13 8.73
C ASP A 219 -12.58 -5.78 8.75
N ASP A 220 -12.85 -5.30 9.95
CA ASP A 220 -13.69 -4.15 10.15
C ASP A 220 -13.02 -2.83 9.71
N VAL A 221 -13.85 -1.79 9.63
CA VAL A 221 -13.48 -0.44 9.18
C VAL A 221 -12.41 0.24 10.04
N THR A 222 -12.03 -0.31 11.20
CA THR A 222 -10.91 0.23 12.00
C THR A 222 -9.55 0.03 11.31
N SER A 223 -9.51 -0.76 10.24
CA SER A 223 -8.30 -1.10 9.50
C SER A 223 -8.08 -0.26 8.24
N THR A 224 -9.07 0.52 7.79
CA THR A 224 -8.91 1.45 6.66
C THR A 224 -8.72 2.87 7.13
N PHE A 225 -7.70 3.53 6.60
CA PHE A 225 -7.35 4.90 6.95
C PHE A 225 -7.50 5.81 5.76
N THR A 226 -7.78 7.08 6.04
CA THR A 226 -8.05 8.06 5.00
C THR A 226 -7.28 9.35 5.22
N CYS A 227 -6.80 9.93 4.13
CA CYS A 227 -6.13 11.22 4.15
C CYS A 227 -6.33 11.92 2.81
N THR A 228 -6.28 13.25 2.78
CA THR A 228 -6.40 14.03 1.55
C THR A 228 -5.12 14.80 1.30
N ALA A 229 -4.57 14.65 0.09
CA ALA A 229 -3.41 15.39 -0.41
C ALA A 229 -2.16 15.26 0.50
N ALA A 230 -1.81 14.03 0.85
CA ALA A 230 -0.63 13.69 1.64
C ALA A 230 0.45 13.00 0.81
N ASP A 231 1.68 13.14 1.28
CA ASP A 231 2.74 12.17 1.00
C ASP A 231 2.70 11.07 2.07
N TYR A 232 3.44 9.97 1.89
CA TYR A 232 3.42 8.84 2.82
C TYR A 232 4.84 8.35 3.13
N VAL A 233 5.06 8.00 4.39
CA VAL A 233 6.29 7.36 4.86
C VAL A 233 5.97 5.92 5.23
N ILE A 234 6.67 4.98 4.58
CA ILE A 234 6.56 3.54 4.81
C ILE A 234 7.83 3.10 5.53
N THR A 235 7.71 2.82 6.82
CA THR A 235 8.84 2.42 7.66
C THR A 235 8.81 0.91 7.90
N PHE A 236 9.88 0.24 7.50
CA PHE A 236 10.11 -1.19 7.77
C PHE A 236 10.91 -1.35 9.06
N CYS A 237 10.49 -2.28 9.92
CA CYS A 237 10.99 -2.47 11.28
C CYS A 237 10.97 -1.17 12.12
N PRO A 238 9.82 -0.49 12.24
CA PRO A 238 9.68 0.69 13.09
C PRO A 238 10.11 0.38 14.52
N SER A 239 10.80 1.31 15.17
CA SER A 239 11.09 1.17 16.59
C SER A 239 9.78 1.22 17.37
N LEU A 240 9.47 0.18 18.14
CA LEU A 240 8.40 0.26 19.14
C LEU A 240 8.72 1.43 20.07
N PRO A 241 7.76 2.36 20.33
CA PRO A 241 7.97 3.36 21.35
C PRO A 241 8.22 2.59 22.65
N SER A 242 9.46 2.66 23.13
CA SER A 242 9.88 1.95 24.32
C SER A 242 8.99 2.40 25.46
N GLY A 243 8.05 1.55 25.87
CA GLY A 243 7.33 1.72 27.12
C GLY A 243 8.39 1.94 28.19
N LYS A 244 8.39 3.13 28.79
CA LYS A 244 9.27 3.43 29.91
C LYS A 244 9.07 2.32 30.93
N SER A 245 10.10 1.51 31.11
CA SER A 245 10.24 0.64 32.26
C SER A 245 10.47 1.53 33.48
N SER A 246 9.37 2.03 34.04
CA SER A 246 9.37 2.58 35.39
C SER A 246 9.59 1.41 36.34
N LYS A 247 10.87 1.20 36.66
CA LYS A 247 11.30 0.58 37.90
C LYS A 247 10.67 1.39 39.04
N SER A 248 9.75 0.78 39.78
CA SER A 248 9.28 1.33 41.05
C SER A 248 9.10 0.19 42.04
N ASP A 249 9.83 0.35 43.14
CA ASP A 249 9.92 -0.50 44.30
C ASP A 249 8.59 -0.78 45.00
N ASN A 250 8.62 -1.88 45.76
CA ASN A 250 7.62 -2.32 46.73
C ASN A 250 7.02 -1.20 47.59
N GLY A 251 5.69 -1.21 47.71
CA GLY A 251 4.94 -0.44 48.71
C GLY A 251 3.56 -1.05 48.95
N MET A 252 3.47 -1.93 49.94
CA MET A 252 2.24 -2.52 50.47
C MET A 252 1.38 -1.47 51.19
N SER A 253 0.08 -1.42 50.94
CA SER A 253 -0.96 -1.07 51.94
C SER A 253 -2.38 -1.38 51.45
N ASP A 254 -3.14 -2.02 52.33
CA ASP A 254 -4.55 -2.41 52.26
C ASP A 254 -5.54 -1.24 52.11
N GLY A 255 -6.72 -1.53 51.56
CA GLY A 255 -7.90 -0.68 51.67
C GLY A 255 -9.10 -1.14 50.85
N SER A 256 -10.04 -1.82 51.53
CA SER A 256 -11.31 -2.38 51.03
C SER A 256 -12.37 -1.32 50.67
N GLY A 257 -13.26 -1.59 49.70
CA GLY A 257 -14.45 -0.78 49.43
C GLY A 257 -15.23 -1.22 48.18
N SER A 258 -16.51 -1.53 48.36
CA SER A 258 -17.44 -2.25 47.46
C SER A 258 -18.40 -1.36 46.65
N GLU A 259 -19.09 -2.01 45.69
CA GLU A 259 -20.39 -1.70 45.03
C GLU A 259 -20.42 -1.08 43.61
N SER A 260 -20.83 -1.94 42.67
CA SER A 260 -22.04 -1.89 41.81
C SER A 260 -22.42 -0.63 41.01
N GLY A 261 -22.58 -0.79 39.69
CA GLY A 261 -23.35 0.13 38.85
C GLY A 261 -23.40 -0.25 37.37
N SER A 262 -24.45 -0.93 36.94
CA SER A 262 -24.82 -1.18 35.53
C SER A 262 -25.20 0.12 34.82
N GLY A 263 -24.86 0.23 33.53
CA GLY A 263 -25.31 1.31 32.65
C GLY A 263 -25.26 0.91 31.18
N SER A 264 -26.39 0.39 30.69
CA SER A 264 -26.69 0.16 29.28
C SER A 264 -26.87 1.49 28.56
N GLY A 265 -26.24 1.65 27.39
CA GLY A 265 -26.38 2.82 26.53
C GLY A 265 -26.17 2.45 25.06
N SER A 266 -27.27 2.10 24.41
CA SER A 266 -27.43 1.93 22.97
C SER A 266 -27.09 3.23 22.22
N VAL A 267 -26.22 3.14 21.22
CA VAL A 267 -26.10 4.17 20.17
C VAL A 267 -26.30 3.53 18.81
N GLU A 268 -27.14 4.21 18.05
CA GLU A 268 -27.85 3.74 16.87
C GLU A 268 -26.93 3.47 15.67
N GLU A 269 -27.28 2.39 15.00
CA GLU A 269 -26.79 1.96 13.69
C GLU A 269 -27.05 3.05 12.64
N ALA A 270 -26.01 3.75 12.20
CA ALA A 270 -26.06 4.53 10.98
C ALA A 270 -25.66 3.62 9.81
N MET A 271 -26.67 3.07 9.17
CA MET A 271 -26.59 2.35 7.89
C MET A 271 -25.86 3.20 6.85
N LEU A 272 -24.66 2.78 6.41
CA LEU A 272 -24.02 3.33 5.21
C LEU A 272 -23.52 2.19 4.31
N ALA A 273 -24.26 2.07 3.20
CA ALA A 273 -23.90 1.52 1.89
C ALA A 273 -22.66 0.61 1.80
N ASP A 274 -22.97 -0.70 1.75
CA ASP A 274 -22.36 -1.72 0.89
C ASP A 274 -20.82 -1.68 0.74
N GLY A 275 -20.13 -2.25 1.72
CA GLY A 275 -18.69 -2.55 1.71
C GLY A 275 -18.25 -3.62 0.70
N SER A 276 -19.10 -3.94 -0.29
CA SER A 276 -18.81 -4.92 -1.33
C SER A 276 -17.65 -4.51 -2.24
N TRP A 277 -17.36 -3.21 -2.39
CA TRP A 277 -16.27 -2.75 -3.25
C TRP A 277 -14.88 -2.84 -2.59
N LEU A 278 -14.81 -2.74 -1.25
CA LEU A 278 -13.56 -2.88 -0.49
C LEU A 278 -13.03 -4.32 -0.51
N ALA A 279 -13.94 -5.29 -0.59
CA ALA A 279 -13.63 -6.71 -0.72
C ALA A 279 -12.87 -7.05 -2.01
N GLU A 280 -13.11 -6.28 -3.08
CA GLU A 280 -12.54 -6.52 -4.40
C GLU A 280 -11.08 -6.05 -4.49
N LEU A 281 -10.62 -5.21 -3.54
CA LEU A 281 -9.22 -4.86 -3.37
C LEU A 281 -8.40 -6.00 -2.74
N ALA A 282 -9.01 -6.79 -1.84
CA ALA A 282 -8.36 -7.92 -1.18
C ALA A 282 -8.28 -9.19 -2.07
N ILE A 283 -9.04 -9.26 -3.15
CA ILE A 283 -9.08 -10.42 -4.06
C ILE A 283 -8.63 -9.95 -5.45
N GLY A 284 -7.31 -9.97 -5.69
CA GLY A 284 -6.73 -9.59 -6.97
C GLY A 284 -7.42 -10.27 -8.16
N GLY A 285 -8.15 -9.46 -8.95
CA GLY A 285 -8.77 -9.86 -10.21
C GLY A 285 -8.21 -9.03 -11.38
N GLU A 286 -7.52 -9.69 -12.30
CA GLU A 286 -7.09 -9.13 -13.58
C GLU A 286 -8.28 -9.00 -14.55
N SER A 287 -8.60 -7.78 -15.00
CA SER A 287 -8.76 -7.41 -16.42
C SER A 287 -9.48 -6.06 -16.56
N ALA A 288 -8.77 -5.03 -17.02
CA ALA A 288 -9.40 -3.87 -17.66
C ALA A 288 -8.56 -3.49 -18.88
N THR A 289 -9.08 -3.86 -20.05
CA THR A 289 -8.59 -3.49 -21.38
C THR A 289 -8.50 -1.98 -21.54
N THR A 290 -7.28 -1.47 -21.79
CA THR A 290 -7.03 -0.06 -22.13
C THR A 290 -7.32 0.19 -23.62
N HIS A 291 -8.24 1.11 -23.92
CA HIS A 291 -8.39 1.68 -25.27
C HIS A 291 -7.46 2.89 -25.44
N PRO A 292 -6.64 2.98 -26.51
CA PRO A 292 -5.80 4.14 -26.75
C PRO A 292 -6.58 5.22 -27.50
N PHE A 293 -7.26 6.11 -26.77
CA PHE A 293 -7.74 7.38 -27.31
C PHE A 293 -6.73 8.47 -26.93
N GLY A 294 -5.81 8.82 -27.84
CA GLY A 294 -4.93 9.96 -27.62
C GLY A 294 -3.84 10.22 -28.66
N ALA A 295 -3.36 9.21 -29.38
CA ALA A 295 -2.24 9.38 -30.32
C ALA A 295 -2.65 9.85 -31.72
N THR A 296 -3.90 9.61 -32.15
CA THR A 296 -4.36 9.88 -33.53
C THR A 296 -4.72 11.34 -33.77
N ALA A 297 -5.20 12.06 -32.75
CA ALA A 297 -5.59 13.47 -32.89
C ALA A 297 -4.39 14.41 -33.08
N GLN A 298 -3.24 14.11 -32.45
CA GLN A 298 -2.04 14.95 -32.54
C GLN A 298 -1.33 14.82 -33.89
N ALA A 299 -1.33 13.63 -34.49
CA ALA A 299 -0.74 13.39 -35.80
C ALA A 299 -1.51 14.13 -36.92
N LEU A 300 -2.84 14.21 -36.82
CA LEU A 300 -3.68 14.90 -37.81
C LEU A 300 -3.46 16.42 -37.79
N VAL A 301 -3.33 17.03 -36.61
CA VAL A 301 -3.08 18.49 -36.48
C VAL A 301 -1.69 18.87 -37.02
N ALA A 302 -0.69 18.02 -36.82
CA ALA A 302 0.65 18.22 -37.38
C ALA A 302 0.65 18.11 -38.92
N LEU A 303 -0.13 17.17 -39.48
CA LEU A 303 -0.21 16.98 -40.93
C LEU A 303 -0.91 18.14 -41.64
N PHE A 304 -2.01 18.66 -41.05
CA PHE A 304 -2.74 19.81 -41.61
C PHE A 304 -1.92 21.11 -41.56
N THR A 305 -1.11 21.31 -40.53
CA THR A 305 -0.25 22.49 -40.42
C THR A 305 0.89 22.45 -41.44
N VAL A 306 1.50 21.29 -41.68
CA VAL A 306 2.52 21.11 -42.73
C VAL A 306 1.92 21.30 -44.13
N LEU A 307 0.73 20.74 -44.39
CA LEU A 307 0.06 20.88 -45.69
C LEU A 307 -0.33 22.34 -45.97
N TYR A 308 -0.80 23.08 -44.96
CA TYR A 308 -1.13 24.49 -45.09
C TYR A 308 0.09 25.36 -45.40
N ILE A 309 1.25 25.06 -44.81
CA ILE A 309 2.51 25.77 -45.07
C ILE A 309 3.00 25.50 -46.50
N LEU A 310 2.87 24.27 -47.00
CA LEU A 310 3.28 23.91 -48.36
C LEU A 310 2.37 24.50 -49.45
N LEU A 311 1.10 24.78 -49.14
CA LEU A 311 0.13 25.41 -50.06
C LEU A 311 0.27 26.95 -50.15
N GLN A 312 1.16 27.54 -49.35
CA GLN A 312 1.41 28.99 -49.30
C GLN A 312 2.79 29.39 -49.85
N GLN A 313 3.53 28.44 -50.46
CA GLN A 313 4.71 28.70 -51.31
C GLN A 313 4.34 28.56 -52.78
#